data_AF-A0A966HRX3-F1
#
_entry.id   AF-A0A966HRX3-F1
#
_cell.length_a   1.000
_cell.length_b   1.000
_cell.length_c   1.000
_cell.angle_alpha   90.00
_cell.angle_beta   90.00
_cell.angle_gamma   90.00
#
_symmetry.space_group_name_H-M   'P 1'
#
loop_
_entity.id
_entity.type
_entity.pdbx_description
1 polymer ?
#
loop_
_entity_poly.entity_id
_entity_poly.type
_entity_poly.pdbx_seq_one_letter_code
_entity_poly.pdbx_strand_id
1 'polypeptide(L)'
;MKKHFKIAIQMDPLESINIKSDSTYILALEAQKRGYRLFHYLPENLIYENGRVSALGNVFKLFPNKKIFFKKYQTQKIFLDDYDVILVRQDPPFNMSYITATYLLEKVSNKTLILNNPKSIRDNPEKLSMFNFKSVIPPTLISKNIEQCFNFQKKYKKTIIKPLYGNGGEGISKLEGINVV
;
A
#
# COMPACT_ATOMS: atom_id res chain seq x y z
N MET A 1 -28.44 -11.04 15.89
CA MET A 1 -27.21 -11.85 15.69
C MET A 1 -26.06 -10.92 15.33
N LYS A 2 -24.89 -11.04 15.96
CA LYS A 2 -23.71 -10.25 15.55
C LYS A 2 -23.32 -10.66 14.12
N LYS A 3 -23.29 -9.72 13.18
CA LYS A 3 -22.81 -9.97 11.81
C LYS A 3 -21.35 -10.43 11.89
N HIS A 4 -21.05 -11.63 11.40
CA HIS A 4 -19.68 -12.13 11.31
C HIS A 4 -18.97 -11.47 10.13
N PHE A 5 -18.45 -10.27 10.36
CA PHE A 5 -17.76 -9.47 9.35
C PHE A 5 -16.46 -10.17 8.91
N LYS A 6 -16.20 -10.19 7.60
CA LYS A 6 -14.99 -10.79 7.01
C LYS A 6 -14.14 -9.70 6.38
N ILE A 7 -12.87 -9.66 6.75
CA ILE A 7 -11.89 -8.72 6.23
C ILE A 7 -10.77 -9.49 5.56
N ALA A 8 -10.54 -9.19 4.29
CA ALA A 8 -9.34 -9.63 3.58
C ALA A 8 -8.30 -8.52 3.62
N ILE A 9 -7.04 -8.86 3.81
CA ILE A 9 -5.93 -7.91 3.89
C ILE A 9 -4.91 -8.33 2.84
N GLN A 10 -4.78 -7.48 1.82
CA GLN A 10 -3.74 -7.54 0.81
C GLN A 10 -2.52 -6.82 1.36
N MET A 11 -1.48 -7.57 1.75
CA MET A 11 -0.27 -7.00 2.34
C MET A 11 0.92 -7.94 2.15
N ASP A 12 2.10 -7.43 2.46
CA ASP A 12 3.35 -8.18 2.60
C ASP A 12 3.21 -9.39 3.55
N PRO A 13 4.16 -10.34 3.55
CA PRO A 13 4.06 -11.53 4.39
C PRO A 13 3.81 -11.19 5.87
N LEU A 14 2.94 -11.94 6.57
CA LEU A 14 2.72 -11.71 8.02
C LEU A 14 4.01 -11.79 8.84
N GLU A 15 5.00 -12.52 8.35
CA GLU A 15 6.35 -12.64 8.87
C GLU A 15 7.12 -11.31 8.91
N SER A 16 6.83 -10.37 8.00
CA SER A 16 7.53 -9.07 7.91
C SER A 16 6.91 -7.99 8.81
N ILE A 17 5.77 -8.26 9.46
CA ILE A 17 5.09 -7.31 10.33
C ILE A 17 6.01 -6.86 11.47
N ASN A 18 6.21 -5.55 11.58
CA ASN A 18 6.80 -4.95 12.77
C ASN A 18 5.71 -4.60 13.79
N ILE A 19 5.57 -5.43 14.82
CA ILE A 19 4.52 -5.27 15.85
C ILE A 19 4.53 -3.90 16.57
N LYS A 20 5.65 -3.16 16.55
CA LYS A 20 5.77 -1.86 17.22
C LYS A 20 5.31 -0.68 16.37
N SER A 21 5.38 -0.80 15.05
CA SER A 21 5.18 0.34 14.13
C SER A 21 4.19 0.08 13.01
N ASP A 22 3.85 -1.18 12.74
CA ASP A 22 2.98 -1.55 11.65
C ASP A 22 1.51 -1.28 12.02
N SER A 23 0.91 -0.31 11.33
CA SER A 23 -0.50 0.03 11.54
C SER A 23 -1.45 -1.06 11.05
N THR A 24 -1.04 -1.92 10.11
CA THR A 24 -1.82 -3.08 9.66
C THR A 24 -2.03 -4.08 10.79
N TYR A 25 -1.00 -4.28 11.63
CA TYR A 25 -1.10 -5.11 12.84
C TYR A 25 -2.15 -4.59 13.82
N ILE A 26 -2.16 -3.28 14.07
CA ILE A 26 -3.12 -2.64 14.98
C ILE A 26 -4.55 -2.76 14.44
N LEU A 27 -4.76 -2.51 13.14
CA LEU A 27 -6.06 -2.67 12.49
C LEU A 27 -6.58 -4.11 12.58
N ALA A 28 -5.71 -5.09 12.31
CA ALA A 28 -6.04 -6.51 12.38
C ALA A 28 -6.36 -6.95 13.82
N LEU A 29 -5.62 -6.50 14.82
CA LEU A 29 -5.92 -6.78 16.24
C LEU A 29 -7.31 -6.26 16.64
N GLU A 30 -7.63 -5.02 16.28
CA GLU A 30 -8.93 -4.42 16.59
C GLU A 30 -10.08 -5.14 15.87
N ALA A 31 -9.89 -5.50 14.60
CA ALA A 31 -10.85 -6.33 13.87
C ALA A 31 -11.08 -7.70 14.55
N GLN A 32 -10.00 -8.36 14.99
CA GLN A 32 -10.10 -9.62 15.71
C GLN A 32 -10.81 -9.46 17.06
N LYS A 33 -10.54 -8.37 17.81
CA LYS A 33 -11.21 -8.04 19.07
C LYS A 33 -12.72 -7.86 18.89
N ARG A 34 -13.16 -7.34 17.74
CA ARG A 34 -14.58 -7.23 17.36
C ARG A 34 -15.21 -8.56 16.92
N GLY A 35 -14.41 -9.64 16.83
CA GLY A 35 -14.85 -10.96 16.40
C GLY A 35 -14.91 -11.14 14.89
N TYR A 36 -14.21 -10.30 14.13
CA TYR A 36 -14.17 -10.39 12.67
C TYR A 36 -13.22 -11.49 12.21
N ARG A 37 -13.53 -12.12 11.08
CA ARG A 37 -12.65 -13.11 10.46
C ARG A 37 -11.66 -12.41 9.54
N LEU A 38 -10.38 -12.71 9.74
CA LEU A 38 -9.29 -12.15 8.95
C LEU A 38 -8.78 -13.15 7.93
N PHE A 39 -8.49 -12.67 6.74
CA PHE A 39 -7.84 -13.41 5.68
C PHE A 39 -6.69 -12.59 5.12
N HIS A 40 -5.53 -13.21 4.93
CA HIS A 40 -4.33 -12.58 4.40
C HIS A 40 -4.00 -13.20 3.05
N TYR A 41 -3.61 -12.35 2.10
CA TYR A 41 -3.04 -12.78 0.83
C TYR A 41 -2.02 -11.76 0.32
N LEU A 42 -1.09 -12.24 -0.51
CA LEU A 42 -0.09 -11.42 -1.19
C LEU A 42 -0.65 -10.86 -2.50
N PRO A 43 -0.17 -9.70 -2.99
CA PRO A 43 -0.66 -9.12 -4.24
C PRO A 43 -0.49 -10.05 -5.45
N GLU A 44 0.60 -10.82 -5.52
CA GLU A 44 0.83 -11.81 -6.58
C GLU A 44 -0.14 -12.99 -6.58
N ASN A 45 -0.88 -13.20 -5.47
CA ASN A 45 -1.86 -14.29 -5.36
C ASN A 45 -3.26 -13.89 -5.82
N LEU A 46 -3.45 -12.68 -6.34
CA LEU A 46 -4.68 -12.26 -7.00
C LEU A 46 -4.87 -13.06 -8.29
N ILE A 47 -6.07 -13.58 -8.48
CA ILE A 47 -6.45 -14.38 -9.64
C ILE A 47 -7.72 -13.78 -10.22
N TYR A 48 -7.68 -13.44 -11.50
CA TYR A 48 -8.87 -13.13 -12.27
C TYR A 48 -9.19 -14.30 -13.20
N GLU A 49 -10.41 -14.81 -13.09
CA GLU A 49 -10.88 -15.94 -13.87
C GLU A 49 -12.35 -15.69 -14.23
N ASN A 50 -12.64 -15.62 -15.53
CA ASN A 50 -14.00 -15.51 -16.08
C ASN A 50 -14.88 -14.43 -15.42
N GLY A 51 -14.34 -13.21 -15.26
CA GLY A 51 -15.10 -12.07 -14.70
C GLY A 51 -15.09 -11.98 -13.19
N ARG A 52 -14.42 -12.91 -12.48
CA ARG A 52 -14.39 -12.92 -11.01
C ARG A 52 -12.97 -12.81 -10.48
N VAL A 53 -12.84 -12.15 -9.34
CA VAL A 53 -11.56 -11.98 -8.65
C VAL A 53 -11.53 -12.89 -7.42
N SER A 54 -10.47 -13.65 -7.31
CA SER A 54 -10.19 -14.53 -6.18
C SER A 54 -8.76 -14.32 -5.70
N ALA A 55 -8.47 -14.82 -4.50
CA ALA A 55 -7.13 -14.76 -3.93
C ALA A 55 -6.78 -16.09 -3.26
N LEU A 56 -5.52 -16.53 -3.43
CA LEU A 56 -4.95 -17.63 -2.67
C LEU A 56 -4.26 -17.09 -1.41
N GLY A 57 -4.63 -17.61 -0.25
CA GLY A 57 -4.11 -17.10 1.01
C GLY A 57 -4.61 -17.88 2.21
N ASN A 58 -4.51 -17.29 3.39
CA ASN A 58 -4.77 -17.97 4.64
C ASN A 58 -5.71 -17.15 5.52
N VAL A 59 -6.67 -17.82 6.16
CA VAL A 59 -7.21 -17.28 7.41
C VAL A 59 -6.06 -17.18 8.40
N PHE A 60 -6.03 -16.12 9.20
CA PHE A 60 -5.02 -15.98 10.23
C PHE A 60 -5.59 -15.44 11.53
N LYS A 61 -4.83 -15.64 12.61
CA LYS A 61 -5.07 -15.01 13.92
C LYS A 61 -3.79 -14.37 14.42
N LEU A 62 -3.96 -13.30 15.18
CA LEU A 62 -2.90 -12.61 15.88
C LEU A 62 -2.96 -12.91 17.39
N PHE A 63 -1.79 -13.02 18.01
CA PHE A 63 -1.60 -13.27 19.43
C PHE A 63 -0.72 -12.16 20.01
N PRO A 64 -1.30 -11.11 20.60
CA PRO A 64 -0.51 -10.02 21.18
C PRO A 64 0.38 -10.55 22.32
N ASN A 65 1.54 -9.92 22.51
CA ASN A 65 2.51 -10.23 23.57
C ASN A 65 3.08 -11.67 23.52
N LYS A 66 3.05 -12.32 22.35
CA LYS A 66 3.69 -13.63 22.13
C LYS A 66 4.90 -13.47 21.21
N LYS A 67 5.93 -14.31 21.44
CA LYS A 67 7.13 -14.39 20.57
C LYS A 67 6.74 -14.75 19.12
N ILE A 68 5.84 -15.71 18.97
CA ILE A 68 5.15 -16.01 17.71
C ILE A 68 3.79 -15.32 17.78
N PHE A 69 3.67 -14.17 17.12
CA PHE A 69 2.53 -13.28 17.26
C PHE A 69 1.41 -13.55 16.25
N PHE A 70 1.55 -14.52 15.34
CA PHE A 70 0.53 -14.88 14.37
C PHE A 70 0.46 -16.39 14.14
N LYS A 71 -0.68 -16.86 13.63
CA LYS A 71 -0.86 -18.23 13.10
C LYS A 71 -1.65 -18.15 11.80
N LYS A 72 -1.10 -18.74 10.74
CA LYS A 72 -1.81 -19.01 9.48
C LYS A 72 -2.51 -20.37 9.58
N TYR A 73 -3.72 -20.45 9.06
CA TYR A 73 -4.46 -21.70 8.87
C TYR A 73 -4.26 -22.23 7.45
N GLN A 74 -4.98 -23.29 7.06
CA GLN A 74 -4.85 -23.89 5.74
C GLN A 74 -5.00 -22.86 4.62
N THR A 75 -4.14 -22.99 3.60
CA THR A 75 -4.22 -22.18 2.38
C THR A 75 -5.49 -22.52 1.63
N GLN A 76 -6.23 -21.50 1.22
CA GLN A 76 -7.49 -21.65 0.49
C GLN A 76 -7.64 -20.54 -0.55
N LYS A 77 -8.29 -20.86 -1.68
CA LYS A 77 -8.76 -19.89 -2.67
C LYS A 77 -10.11 -19.35 -2.19
N ILE A 78 -10.26 -18.03 -2.16
CA ILE A 78 -11.53 -17.36 -1.82
C ILE A 78 -11.94 -16.43 -2.97
N PHE A 79 -13.23 -16.21 -3.15
CA PHE A 79 -13.69 -15.07 -3.95
C PHE A 79 -13.69 -13.81 -3.08
N LEU A 80 -13.17 -12.72 -3.65
CA LEU A 80 -13.09 -11.46 -2.93
C LEU A 80 -14.47 -10.83 -2.69
N ASP A 81 -15.45 -11.13 -3.53
CA ASP A 81 -16.86 -10.75 -3.38
C ASP A 81 -17.54 -11.36 -2.12
N ASP A 82 -16.97 -12.42 -1.54
CA ASP A 82 -17.53 -13.09 -0.35
C ASP A 82 -17.09 -12.41 0.96
N TYR A 83 -16.31 -11.33 0.86
CA TYR A 83 -15.78 -10.54 1.98
C TYR A 83 -16.46 -9.18 2.04
N ASP A 84 -16.62 -8.65 3.26
CA ASP A 84 -17.24 -7.35 3.47
C ASP A 84 -16.25 -6.21 3.14
N VAL A 85 -14.97 -6.39 3.50
CA VAL A 85 -13.91 -5.39 3.31
C VAL A 85 -12.62 -6.03 2.80
N ILE A 86 -11.94 -5.32 1.92
CA ILE A 86 -10.57 -5.59 1.51
C ILE A 86 -9.70 -4.39 1.91
N LEU A 87 -8.68 -4.62 2.74
CA LEU A 87 -7.68 -3.62 3.08
C LEU A 87 -6.47 -3.79 2.16
N VAL A 88 -6.18 -2.77 1.34
CA VAL A 88 -4.98 -2.69 0.50
C VAL A 88 -3.87 -2.04 1.32
N ARG A 89 -2.95 -2.87 1.79
CA ARG A 89 -1.94 -2.54 2.81
C ARG A 89 -0.54 -3.01 2.45
N GLN A 90 -0.33 -3.43 1.20
CA GLN A 90 1.01 -3.73 0.69
C GLN A 90 1.85 -2.45 0.64
N ASP A 91 3.12 -2.58 0.97
CA ASP A 91 4.07 -1.48 0.87
C ASP A 91 4.42 -1.17 -0.60
N PRO A 92 4.95 0.03 -0.89
CA PRO A 92 5.65 0.33 -2.14
C PRO A 92 6.81 -0.67 -2.40
N PRO A 93 7.30 -0.79 -3.64
CA PRO A 93 7.27 0.23 -4.69
C PRO A 93 5.97 0.25 -5.51
N PHE A 94 5.57 1.45 -5.92
CA PHE A 94 4.47 1.65 -6.87
C PHE A 94 4.95 1.28 -8.29
N ASN A 95 4.88 0.00 -8.62
CA ASN A 95 5.34 -0.59 -9.88
C ASN A 95 4.19 -1.20 -10.69
N MET A 96 4.50 -1.86 -11.81
CA MET A 96 3.49 -2.50 -12.65
C MET A 96 2.69 -3.58 -11.95
N SER A 97 3.29 -4.32 -11.01
CA SER A 97 2.57 -5.32 -10.21
C SER A 97 1.55 -4.66 -9.28
N TYR A 98 1.94 -3.56 -8.62
CA TYR A 98 1.02 -2.76 -7.80
C TYR A 98 -0.15 -2.23 -8.66
N ILE A 99 0.15 -1.63 -9.81
CA ILE A 99 -0.86 -1.11 -10.74
C ILE A 99 -1.79 -2.23 -11.21
N THR A 100 -1.25 -3.39 -11.58
CA THR A 100 -2.04 -4.54 -12.04
C THR A 100 -2.97 -5.03 -10.94
N ALA A 101 -2.50 -5.18 -9.70
CA ALA A 101 -3.31 -5.58 -8.57
C ALA A 101 -4.53 -4.65 -8.38
N THR A 102 -4.34 -3.34 -8.52
CA THR A 102 -5.46 -2.39 -8.40
C THR A 102 -6.48 -2.53 -9.56
N TYR A 103 -6.08 -2.87 -10.78
CA TYR A 103 -7.03 -3.14 -11.87
C TYR A 103 -7.84 -4.41 -11.61
N LEU A 104 -7.21 -5.44 -11.05
CA LEU A 104 -7.92 -6.65 -10.63
C LEU A 104 -8.93 -6.34 -9.53
N LEU A 105 -8.52 -5.57 -8.52
CA LEU A 105 -9.40 -5.17 -7.42
C LEU A 105 -10.62 -4.35 -7.89
N GLU A 106 -10.52 -3.56 -8.97
CA GLU A 106 -11.70 -2.88 -9.54
C GLU A 106 -12.76 -3.82 -10.14
N LYS A 107 -12.41 -5.07 -10.40
CA LYS A 107 -13.35 -6.07 -10.90
C LYS A 107 -14.12 -6.77 -9.77
N VAL A 108 -13.76 -6.53 -8.51
CA VAL A 108 -14.56 -6.95 -7.36
C VAL A 108 -15.85 -6.11 -7.35
N SER A 109 -16.98 -6.76 -7.05
CA SER A 109 -18.27 -6.08 -7.02
C SER A 109 -18.34 -5.02 -5.92
N ASN A 110 -19.24 -4.06 -6.10
CA ASN A 110 -19.51 -2.98 -5.14
C ASN A 110 -20.11 -3.45 -3.80
N LYS A 111 -20.38 -4.75 -3.63
CA LYS A 111 -20.80 -5.35 -2.35
C LYS A 111 -19.65 -5.42 -1.35
N THR A 112 -18.41 -5.44 -1.85
CA THR A 112 -17.20 -5.46 -1.03
C THR A 112 -16.58 -4.07 -1.02
N LEU A 113 -16.33 -3.53 0.17
CA LEU A 113 -15.65 -2.25 0.33
C LEU A 113 -14.13 -2.44 0.24
N ILE A 114 -13.48 -1.83 -0.76
CA ILE A 114 -12.03 -1.84 -0.90
C ILE A 114 -11.45 -0.54 -0.37
N LEU A 115 -10.53 -0.65 0.59
CA LEU A 115 -9.87 0.48 1.24
C LEU A 115 -8.36 0.45 0.98
N ASN A 116 -7.77 1.38 0.25
CA ASN A 116 -8.42 2.51 -0.45
C ASN A 116 -9.01 2.09 -1.80
N ASN A 117 -9.84 2.97 -2.40
CA ASN A 117 -10.37 2.77 -3.74
C ASN A 117 -9.22 2.48 -4.73
N PRO A 118 -9.23 1.35 -5.47
CA PRO A 118 -8.11 0.95 -6.32
C PRO A 118 -7.77 1.96 -7.42
N LYS A 119 -8.78 2.62 -8.00
CA LYS A 119 -8.59 3.70 -8.97
C LYS A 119 -7.82 4.86 -8.35
N SER A 120 -8.30 5.32 -7.20
CA SER A 120 -7.70 6.45 -6.50
C SER A 120 -6.25 6.16 -6.09
N ILE A 121 -5.92 4.91 -5.73
CA ILE A 121 -4.53 4.53 -5.45
C ILE A 121 -3.64 4.72 -6.69
N ARG A 122 -4.12 4.33 -7.88
CA ARG A 122 -3.35 4.52 -9.12
C ARG A 122 -3.26 5.97 -9.56
N ASP A 123 -4.36 6.70 -9.44
CA ASP A 123 -4.50 8.06 -9.96
C ASP A 123 -3.86 9.11 -9.05
N ASN A 124 -3.57 8.76 -7.78
CA ASN A 124 -2.98 9.68 -6.80
C ASN A 124 -1.65 9.17 -6.22
N PRO A 125 -0.60 8.98 -7.05
CA PRO A 125 0.72 8.62 -6.55
C PRO A 125 1.25 9.72 -5.62
N GLU A 126 1.73 9.33 -4.45
CA GLU A 126 1.98 10.21 -3.29
C GLU A 126 2.76 11.50 -3.60
N LYS A 127 3.83 11.40 -4.41
CA LYS A 127 4.68 12.56 -4.77
C LYS A 127 4.16 13.39 -5.94
N LEU A 128 3.16 12.89 -6.69
CA LEU A 128 2.57 13.60 -7.84
C LEU A 128 1.22 14.24 -7.48
N SER A 129 0.46 13.62 -6.57
CA SER A 129 -0.84 14.14 -6.12
C SER A 129 -0.75 15.53 -5.49
N MET A 130 0.43 15.89 -4.95
CA MET A 130 0.73 17.22 -4.42
C MET A 130 0.51 18.36 -5.43
N PHE A 131 0.55 18.09 -6.74
CA PHE A 131 0.30 19.12 -7.76
C PHE A 131 -1.14 19.64 -7.79
N ASN A 132 -2.07 18.92 -7.17
CA ASN A 132 -3.44 19.41 -6.95
C ASN A 132 -3.50 20.51 -5.87
N PHE A 133 -2.40 20.74 -5.13
CA PHE A 133 -2.34 21.65 -3.98
C PHE A 133 -1.24 22.71 -4.16
N LYS A 134 -1.25 23.40 -5.31
CA LYS A 134 -0.19 24.36 -5.71
C LYS A 134 0.13 25.45 -4.70
N SER A 135 -0.85 25.87 -3.88
CA SER A 135 -0.70 26.95 -2.89
C SER A 135 0.10 26.55 -1.64
N VAL A 136 0.32 25.25 -1.40
CA VAL A 136 0.94 24.74 -0.16
C VAL A 136 2.18 23.88 -0.41
N ILE A 137 2.63 23.77 -1.67
CA ILE A 137 3.86 23.04 -2.02
C ILE A 137 5.02 24.01 -2.25
N PRO A 138 6.26 23.63 -1.89
CA PRO A 138 7.44 24.41 -2.29
C PRO A 138 7.61 24.37 -3.81
N PRO A 139 8.43 25.28 -4.39
CA PRO A 139 8.90 25.13 -5.76
C PRO A 139 9.40 23.70 -5.98
N THR A 140 8.89 23.05 -7.02
CA THR A 140 9.13 21.62 -7.29
C THR A 140 9.41 21.41 -8.76
N LEU A 141 10.46 20.64 -9.07
CA LEU A 141 10.78 20.14 -10.41
C LEU A 141 10.76 18.61 -10.39
N ILE A 142 10.14 18.00 -11.41
CA ILE A 142 10.28 16.58 -11.72
C ILE A 142 10.87 16.47 -13.10
N SER A 143 12.03 15.83 -13.21
CA SER A 143 12.74 15.72 -14.49
C SER A 143 13.70 14.54 -14.46
N LYS A 144 13.86 13.90 -15.62
CA LYS A 144 15.01 13.03 -15.92
C LYS A 144 16.15 13.80 -16.61
N ASN A 145 15.89 15.01 -17.11
CA ASN A 145 16.90 15.88 -17.68
C ASN A 145 17.72 16.52 -16.55
N ILE A 146 18.99 16.10 -16.48
CA ILE A 146 19.96 16.51 -15.46
C ILE A 146 20.23 18.01 -15.50
N GLU A 147 20.30 18.61 -16.70
CA GLU A 147 20.55 20.05 -16.85
C GLU A 147 19.43 20.88 -16.20
N GLN A 148 18.18 20.47 -16.39
CA GLN A 148 17.04 21.11 -15.73
C GLN A 148 17.11 21.00 -14.21
N CYS A 149 17.55 19.84 -13.69
CA CYS A 149 17.76 19.65 -12.26
C CYS A 149 18.85 20.59 -11.71
N PHE A 150 19.97 20.74 -12.42
CA PHE A 150 21.03 21.67 -12.04
C PHE A 150 20.57 23.13 -12.09
N ASN A 151 19.84 23.53 -13.14
CA ASN A 151 19.31 24.88 -13.26
C ASN A 151 18.33 25.21 -12.13
N PHE A 152 17.50 24.24 -11.73
CA PHE A 152 16.60 24.37 -10.59
C PHE A 152 17.37 24.51 -9.27
N GLN A 153 18.38 23.67 -9.02
CA GLN A 153 19.23 23.76 -7.84
C GLN A 153 19.94 25.12 -7.76
N LYS A 154 20.53 25.59 -8.87
CA LYS A 154 21.20 26.91 -8.94
C LYS A 154 20.24 28.05 -8.57
N LYS A 155 18.99 27.99 -9.02
CA LYS A 155 17.96 29.00 -8.72
C LYS A 155 17.58 29.03 -7.23
N TYR A 156 17.39 27.87 -6.59
CA TYR A 156 16.85 27.80 -5.22
C TYR A 156 17.90 27.55 -4.11
N LYS A 157 19.15 27.20 -4.48
CA LYS A 157 20.35 26.98 -3.63
C LYS A 157 20.26 25.85 -2.60
N LYS A 158 19.19 25.82 -1.80
CA LYS A 158 18.87 24.75 -0.85
C LYS A 158 17.77 23.90 -1.47
N THR A 159 18.09 22.67 -1.82
CA THR A 159 17.17 21.80 -2.57
C THR A 159 17.19 20.38 -1.99
N ILE A 160 16.03 19.73 -2.01
CA ILE A 160 15.91 18.31 -1.71
C ILE A 160 15.76 17.57 -3.03
N ILE A 161 16.66 16.61 -3.29
CA ILE A 161 16.51 15.64 -4.37
C ILE A 161 16.01 14.33 -3.79
N LYS A 162 15.06 13.69 -4.47
CA LYS A 162 14.45 12.43 -4.02
C LYS A 162 13.89 11.63 -5.20
N PRO A 163 13.95 10.29 -5.16
CA PRO A 163 13.25 9.43 -6.11
C PRO A 163 11.75 9.70 -6.12
N LEU A 164 11.13 9.61 -7.30
CA LEU A 164 9.69 9.81 -7.45
C LEU A 164 8.89 8.68 -6.77
N TYR A 165 9.33 7.45 -6.97
CA TYR A 165 8.76 6.25 -6.34
C TYR A 165 9.71 5.76 -5.24
N GLY A 166 9.16 5.24 -4.14
CA GLY A 166 9.91 4.85 -2.94
C GLY A 166 9.35 5.54 -1.68
N ASN A 167 9.65 4.97 -0.52
CA ASN A 167 9.12 5.32 0.80
C ASN A 167 10.27 5.40 1.83
N GLY A 168 9.94 5.74 3.08
CA GLY A 168 10.87 5.62 4.21
C GLY A 168 12.11 6.51 4.19
N GLY A 169 12.16 7.53 3.33
CA GLY A 169 13.34 8.41 3.19
C GLY A 169 14.42 7.88 2.26
N GLU A 170 14.19 6.77 1.57
CA GLU A 170 15.14 6.18 0.64
C GLU A 170 15.48 7.14 -0.51
N GLY A 171 16.79 7.32 -0.75
CA GLY A 171 17.31 8.16 -1.82
C GLY A 171 17.10 9.67 -1.64
N ILE A 172 16.71 10.14 -0.45
CA ILE A 172 16.57 11.59 -0.19
C ILE A 172 17.93 12.19 0.14
N SER A 173 18.32 13.23 -0.61
CA SER A 173 19.53 14.01 -0.36
C SER A 173 19.24 15.51 -0.29
N LYS A 174 19.90 16.19 0.64
CA LYS A 174 19.91 17.64 0.74
C LYS A 174 21.11 18.19 -0.02
N LEU A 175 20.86 19.13 -0.93
CA LEU A 175 21.87 19.82 -1.71
C LEU A 175 21.98 21.27 -1.20
N GLU A 176 23.21 21.70 -0.89
CA GLU A 176 23.53 23.07 -0.47
C GLU A 176 24.69 23.63 -1.33
N GLY A 177 24.49 24.82 -1.90
CA GLY A 177 25.50 25.47 -2.74
C GLY A 177 25.58 24.92 -4.17
N ILE A 178 26.55 25.40 -4.96
CA ILE A 178 26.87 24.94 -6.33
C ILE A 178 27.90 23.79 -6.26
N ASN A 179 27.85 22.95 -5.23
CA ASN A 179 28.76 21.82 -5.12
C ASN A 179 27.98 20.57 -5.51
N VAL A 180 28.20 20.12 -6.74
CA VAL A 180 27.93 18.74 -7.13
C VAL A 180 29.26 18.23 -7.69
N VAL A 181 29.89 17.34 -6.94
CA VAL A 181 30.79 16.32 -7.48
C VAL A 181 29.91 15.20 -8.00
#